data_AF-A0A3N2K413-F1
#
_entry.id   AF-A0A3N2K413-F1
#
_cell.length_a   1.000
_cell.length_b   1.000
_cell.length_c   1.000
_cell.angle_alpha   90.00
_cell.angle_beta   90.00
_cell.angle_gamma   90.00
#
_symmetry.space_group_name_H-M   'P 1'
#
loop_
_entity.id
_entity.type
_entity.pdbx_description
1 polymer ?
#
loop_
_entity_poly.entity_id
_entity_poly.type
_entity_poly.pdbx_seq_one_letter_code
_entity_poly.pdbx_strand_id
1 'polypeptide(L)'
;MIDINEIAGLSHYLAMRNQMAGALVFDGHAPTPEEEDIKRDCRQLSDRICIELSGCKEEDIPILLECYDLTYRMGYSRMPDMKFIERNRKRIIQAWENGNRGIEESVVFSILSTPCGQTYGTDNKRRSNTYRLLLDRWTNTLRMHNRFPDATTYENYQRLALIMHENLPEETKYTWYEHNRIEDLSSPGSTILRSYRRFANALFPDILDYDEHVSLDNKILEELCTRKDLNPYDRKAFRLALSFNKAMA
;
A
#
# COMPACT_ATOMS: atom_id res chain seq x y z
N MET A 1 -5.90 -23.62 -1.62
CA MET A 1 -6.10 -22.16 -1.64
C MET A 1 -5.52 -21.62 -0.36
N ILE A 2 -4.49 -20.78 -0.47
CA ILE A 2 -3.77 -20.21 0.67
C ILE A 2 -4.54 -19.00 1.16
N ASP A 3 -4.45 -18.72 2.45
CA ASP A 3 -5.00 -17.50 3.03
C ASP A 3 -4.20 -16.28 2.52
N ILE A 4 -4.88 -15.34 1.87
CA ILE A 4 -4.30 -14.10 1.35
C ILE A 4 -3.66 -13.28 2.49
N ASN A 5 -4.21 -13.37 3.71
CA ASN A 5 -3.65 -12.70 4.87
C ASN A 5 -2.28 -13.29 5.27
N GLU A 6 -2.05 -14.58 5.01
CA GLU A 6 -0.75 -15.20 5.22
C GLU A 6 0.27 -14.73 4.17
N ILE A 7 -0.12 -14.65 2.90
CA ILE A 7 0.73 -14.11 1.82
C ILE A 7 1.10 -12.65 2.11
N ALA A 8 0.12 -11.82 2.47
CA ALA A 8 0.33 -10.41 2.78
C ALA A 8 1.26 -10.25 3.99
N GLY A 9 0.99 -10.97 5.08
CA GLY A 9 1.82 -10.92 6.28
C GLY A 9 3.25 -11.39 6.04
N LEU A 10 3.43 -12.49 5.31
CA LEU A 10 4.77 -13.00 4.97
C LEU A 10 5.53 -12.04 4.05
N SER A 11 4.87 -11.45 3.06
CA SER A 11 5.49 -10.48 2.15
C SER A 11 6.00 -9.25 2.92
N HIS A 12 5.17 -8.73 3.83
CA HIS A 12 5.55 -7.62 4.70
C HIS A 12 6.71 -7.98 5.64
N TYR A 13 6.68 -9.18 6.23
CA TYR A 13 7.79 -9.65 7.07
C TYR A 13 9.11 -9.79 6.31
N LEU A 14 9.09 -10.36 5.10
CA LEU A 14 10.27 -10.49 4.26
C LEU A 14 10.82 -9.12 3.86
N ALA A 15 9.96 -8.15 3.52
CA ALA A 15 10.38 -6.80 3.23
C ALA A 15 11.10 -6.13 4.42
N MET A 16 10.53 -6.26 5.62
CA MET A 16 11.16 -5.71 6.83
C MET A 16 12.46 -6.41 7.17
N ARG A 17 12.55 -7.74 7.02
CA ARG A 17 13.82 -8.45 7.20
C ARG A 17 14.88 -7.99 6.20
N ASN A 18 14.49 -7.81 4.94
CA ASN A 18 15.40 -7.36 3.89
C ASN A 18 15.98 -5.98 4.23
N GLN A 19 15.14 -5.06 4.70
CA GLN A 19 15.57 -3.74 5.18
C GLN A 19 16.53 -3.86 6.37
N MET A 20 16.21 -4.68 7.38
CA MET A 20 17.04 -4.88 8.56
C MET A 20 18.41 -5.51 8.24
N ALA A 21 18.48 -6.34 7.19
CA ALA A 21 19.72 -6.97 6.75
C ALA A 21 20.64 -6.02 5.95
N GLY A 22 20.24 -4.77 5.74
CA GLY A 22 21.06 -3.77 5.06
C GLY A 22 20.92 -3.76 3.53
N ALA A 23 19.94 -4.47 2.96
CA ALA A 23 19.75 -4.60 1.51
C ALA A 23 19.41 -3.30 0.77
N LEU A 24 19.25 -2.19 1.51
CA LEU A 24 19.02 -0.84 0.98
C LEU A 24 20.27 0.06 1.11
N VAL A 25 21.40 -0.47 1.59
CA VAL A 25 22.69 0.25 1.64
C VAL A 25 23.40 0.07 0.31
N PHE A 26 23.50 1.15 -0.47
CA PHE A 26 23.99 1.10 -1.85
C PHE A 26 25.52 1.15 -1.99
N ASP A 27 26.24 1.72 -1.00
CA ASP A 27 27.68 1.96 -1.10
C ASP A 27 28.51 0.89 -0.39
N GLY A 28 29.23 0.08 -1.17
CA GLY A 28 30.25 -0.87 -0.67
C GLY A 28 29.68 -2.10 0.07
N HIS A 29 28.37 -2.29 0.05
CA HIS A 29 27.70 -3.41 0.72
C HIS A 29 27.91 -4.73 -0.03
N ALA A 30 28.43 -5.73 0.68
CA ALA A 30 28.51 -7.10 0.18
C ALA A 30 27.30 -7.89 0.71
N PRO A 31 26.54 -8.59 -0.17
CA PRO A 31 25.41 -9.38 0.28
C PRO A 31 25.79 -10.38 1.37
N THR A 32 25.07 -10.30 2.48
CA THR A 32 25.18 -11.18 3.63
C THR A 32 24.47 -12.52 3.35
N PRO A 33 24.82 -13.60 4.07
CA PRO A 33 24.08 -14.86 3.98
C PRO A 33 22.58 -14.71 4.27
N GLU A 34 22.23 -13.81 5.20
CA GLU A 34 20.83 -13.52 5.52
C GLU A 34 20.08 -12.92 4.33
N GLU A 35 20.68 -11.99 3.59
CA GLU A 35 20.07 -11.41 2.40
C GLU A 35 19.85 -12.45 1.29
N GLU A 36 20.79 -13.39 1.10
CA GLU A 36 20.62 -14.46 0.12
C GLU A 36 19.51 -15.44 0.50
N ASP A 37 19.34 -15.72 1.80
CA ASP A 37 18.21 -16.49 2.31
C ASP A 37 16.88 -15.76 2.07
N ILE A 38 16.81 -14.46 2.39
CA ILE A 38 15.62 -13.64 2.16
C ILE A 38 15.26 -13.57 0.67
N LYS A 39 16.26 -13.39 -0.21
CA LYS A 39 16.04 -13.40 -1.66
C LYS A 39 15.47 -14.73 -2.13
N ARG A 40 15.97 -15.86 -1.62
CA ARG A 40 15.43 -17.20 -1.94
C ARG A 40 13.97 -17.31 -1.53
N ASP A 41 13.63 -16.90 -0.31
CA ASP A 41 12.27 -16.96 0.21
C ASP A 41 11.33 -16.04 -0.60
N CYS A 42 11.80 -14.85 -0.99
CA CYS A 42 11.09 -13.93 -1.87
C CYS A 42 10.80 -14.53 -3.25
N ARG A 43 11.78 -15.21 -3.86
CA ARG A 43 11.57 -15.90 -5.15
C ARG A 43 10.49 -16.97 -5.04
N GLN A 44 10.59 -17.85 -4.04
CA GLN A 44 9.61 -18.90 -3.80
C GLN A 44 8.19 -18.33 -3.58
N LEU A 45 8.07 -17.26 -2.81
CA LEU A 45 6.79 -16.60 -2.57
C LEU A 45 6.25 -15.94 -3.85
N SER A 46 7.08 -15.22 -4.60
CA SER A 46 6.65 -14.57 -5.85
C SER A 46 6.19 -15.58 -6.92
N ASP A 47 6.90 -16.70 -7.07
CA ASP A 47 6.51 -17.79 -7.99
C ASP A 47 5.16 -18.39 -7.58
N ARG A 48 4.94 -18.55 -6.28
CA ARG A 48 3.66 -19.04 -5.72
C ARG A 48 2.52 -18.06 -5.96
N ILE A 49 2.73 -16.77 -5.71
CA ILE A 49 1.72 -15.72 -5.96
C ILE A 49 1.36 -15.66 -7.45
N CYS A 50 2.34 -15.84 -8.34
CA CYS A 50 2.10 -15.89 -9.79
C CYS A 50 1.11 -17.00 -10.18
N ILE A 51 1.22 -18.18 -9.56
CA ILE A 51 0.28 -19.29 -9.74
C ILE A 51 -1.12 -18.90 -9.22
N GLU A 52 -1.22 -18.38 -7.99
CA GLU A 52 -2.51 -17.99 -7.38
C GLU A 52 -3.22 -16.87 -8.16
N LEU A 53 -2.47 -15.91 -8.70
CA LEU A 53 -3.01 -14.84 -9.56
C LEU A 53 -3.74 -15.38 -10.80
N SER A 54 -3.42 -16.59 -11.26
CA SER A 54 -4.05 -17.19 -12.43
C SER A 54 -5.50 -17.64 -12.18
N GLY A 55 -5.87 -17.91 -10.93
CA GLY A 55 -7.18 -18.50 -10.57
C GLY A 55 -7.91 -17.86 -9.40
N CYS A 56 -7.34 -16.84 -8.75
CA CYS A 56 -8.00 -16.10 -7.67
C CYS A 56 -9.20 -15.27 -8.15
N LYS A 57 -10.06 -14.89 -7.20
CA LYS A 57 -11.15 -13.94 -7.44
C LYS A 57 -10.59 -12.55 -7.74
N GLU A 58 -11.34 -11.75 -8.48
CA GLU A 58 -10.90 -10.42 -8.90
C GLU A 58 -10.70 -9.45 -7.73
N GLU A 59 -11.44 -9.63 -6.64
CA GLU A 59 -11.30 -8.86 -5.38
C GLU A 59 -9.97 -9.12 -4.64
N ASP A 60 -9.34 -10.27 -4.90
CA ASP A 60 -8.09 -10.68 -4.25
C ASP A 60 -6.84 -10.26 -5.04
N ILE A 61 -6.99 -10.01 -6.35
CA ILE A 61 -5.91 -9.62 -7.24
C ILE A 61 -5.11 -8.41 -6.72
N PRO A 62 -5.72 -7.33 -6.18
CA PRO A 62 -4.97 -6.15 -5.75
C PRO A 62 -3.88 -6.46 -4.72
N ILE A 63 -4.23 -7.17 -3.65
CA ILE A 63 -3.29 -7.53 -2.56
C ILE A 63 -2.23 -8.50 -3.09
N LEU A 64 -2.64 -9.51 -3.88
CA LEU A 64 -1.71 -10.47 -4.46
C LEU A 64 -0.72 -9.80 -5.42
N LEU A 65 -1.19 -8.85 -6.24
CA LEU A 65 -0.35 -8.16 -7.21
C LEU A 65 0.67 -7.24 -6.53
N GLU A 66 0.30 -6.57 -5.44
CA GLU A 66 1.21 -5.78 -4.60
C GLU A 66 2.29 -6.68 -3.96
N CYS A 67 1.87 -7.79 -3.36
CA CYS A 67 2.79 -8.77 -2.77
C CYS A 67 3.74 -9.37 -3.83
N TYR A 68 3.23 -9.66 -5.03
CA TYR A 68 4.02 -10.17 -6.14
C TYR A 68 5.09 -9.16 -6.59
N ASP A 69 4.71 -7.90 -6.86
CA ASP A 69 5.67 -6.89 -7.33
C ASP A 69 6.78 -6.67 -6.29
N LEU A 70 6.42 -6.55 -5.02
CA LEU A 70 7.37 -6.39 -3.91
C LEU A 70 8.33 -7.58 -3.80
N THR A 71 7.80 -8.80 -3.65
CA THR A 71 8.60 -10.01 -3.45
C THR A 71 9.42 -10.37 -4.68
N TYR A 72 8.90 -10.16 -5.89
CA TYR A 72 9.63 -10.40 -7.12
C TYR A 72 10.86 -9.48 -7.24
N ARG A 73 10.68 -8.18 -6.96
CA ARG A 73 11.79 -7.21 -7.01
C ARG A 73 12.87 -7.52 -5.99
N MET A 74 12.49 -7.89 -4.77
CA MET A 74 13.47 -8.28 -3.75
C MET A 74 14.18 -9.58 -4.11
N GLY A 75 13.45 -10.60 -4.56
CA GLY A 75 13.99 -11.93 -4.82
C GLY A 75 14.82 -12.05 -6.10
N TYR A 76 14.45 -11.32 -7.16
CA TYR A 76 15.11 -11.37 -8.48
C TYR A 76 15.92 -10.11 -8.80
N SER A 77 15.88 -9.08 -7.95
CA SER A 77 16.59 -7.81 -8.13
C SER A 77 16.35 -7.15 -9.49
N ARG A 78 15.12 -7.27 -10.01
CA ARG A 78 14.69 -6.72 -11.31
C ARG A 78 13.18 -6.47 -11.35
N MET A 79 12.73 -5.74 -12.37
CA MET A 79 11.29 -5.51 -12.60
C MET A 79 10.57 -6.81 -13.03
N PRO A 80 9.34 -7.06 -12.55
CA PRO A 80 8.50 -8.12 -13.09
C PRO A 80 8.09 -7.84 -14.53
N ASP A 81 7.58 -8.87 -15.22
CA ASP A 81 7.00 -8.69 -16.56
C ASP A 81 5.80 -7.74 -16.50
N MET A 82 5.96 -6.54 -17.07
CA MET A 82 4.93 -5.52 -17.08
C MET A 82 3.68 -5.96 -17.87
N LYS A 83 3.79 -6.88 -18.83
CA LYS A 83 2.61 -7.43 -19.51
C LYS A 83 1.75 -8.28 -18.57
N PHE A 84 2.38 -9.02 -17.66
CA PHE A 84 1.68 -9.78 -16.62
C PHE A 84 0.98 -8.84 -15.61
N ILE A 85 1.67 -7.79 -15.17
CA ILE A 85 1.11 -6.77 -14.27
C ILE A 85 -0.11 -6.09 -14.93
N GLU A 86 0.04 -5.63 -16.17
CA GLU A 86 -1.05 -4.94 -16.89
C GLU A 86 -2.25 -5.85 -17.18
N ARG A 87 -2.03 -7.15 -17.44
CA ARG A 87 -3.12 -8.11 -17.60
C ARG A 87 -3.98 -8.18 -16.33
N ASN A 88 -3.36 -8.26 -15.16
CA ASN A 88 -4.08 -8.33 -13.89
C ASN A 88 -4.76 -7.00 -13.53
N ARG A 89 -4.11 -5.86 -13.79
CA ARG A 89 -4.75 -4.53 -13.67
C ARG A 89 -5.98 -4.37 -14.55
N LYS A 90 -5.93 -4.88 -15.79
CA LYS A 90 -7.09 -4.88 -16.69
C LYS A 90 -8.23 -5.74 -16.17
N ARG A 91 -7.94 -6.92 -15.59
CA ARG A 91 -8.95 -7.77 -14.93
C ARG A 91 -9.67 -7.03 -13.81
N ILE A 92 -8.92 -6.33 -12.96
CA ILE A 92 -9.47 -5.53 -11.85
C ILE A 92 -10.39 -4.42 -12.39
N ILE A 93 -9.92 -3.62 -13.35
CA ILE A 93 -10.73 -2.52 -13.93
C ILE A 93 -11.99 -3.08 -14.59
N GLN A 94 -11.89 -4.14 -15.40
CA GLN A 94 -13.05 -4.74 -16.07
C GLN A 94 -14.07 -5.27 -15.08
N ALA A 95 -13.63 -5.95 -14.00
CA ALA A 95 -14.53 -6.45 -12.98
C ALA A 95 -15.25 -5.30 -12.24
N TRP A 96 -14.54 -4.23 -11.93
CA TRP A 96 -15.13 -3.03 -11.31
C TRP A 96 -16.13 -2.35 -12.25
N GLU A 97 -15.79 -2.17 -13.54
CA GLU A 97 -16.69 -1.58 -14.54
C GLU A 97 -17.96 -2.43 -14.76
N ASN A 98 -17.87 -3.75 -14.57
CA ASN A 98 -19.00 -4.67 -14.61
C ASN A 98 -19.81 -4.71 -13.30
N GLY A 99 -19.49 -3.86 -12.32
CA GLY A 99 -20.25 -3.70 -11.09
C GLY A 99 -19.82 -4.60 -9.94
N ASN A 100 -18.62 -5.19 -9.98
CA ASN A 100 -18.09 -5.92 -8.83
C ASN A 100 -17.79 -4.96 -7.67
N ARG A 101 -18.67 -4.96 -6.66
CA ARG A 101 -18.57 -4.12 -5.45
C ARG A 101 -17.51 -4.58 -4.44
N GLY A 102 -16.91 -5.75 -4.63
CA GLY A 102 -15.78 -6.21 -3.82
C GLY A 102 -14.47 -5.47 -4.15
N ILE A 103 -14.43 -4.75 -5.27
CA ILE A 103 -13.29 -3.92 -5.66
C ILE A 103 -13.57 -2.48 -5.25
N GLU A 104 -12.81 -2.01 -4.26
CA GLU A 104 -12.90 -0.64 -3.77
C GLU A 104 -12.41 0.38 -4.81
N GLU A 105 -12.94 1.59 -4.72
CA GLU A 105 -12.61 2.64 -5.67
C GLU A 105 -11.16 3.12 -5.53
N SER A 106 -10.61 3.10 -4.32
CA SER A 106 -9.19 3.39 -4.05
C SER A 106 -8.25 2.46 -4.82
N VAL A 107 -8.61 1.18 -4.98
CA VAL A 107 -7.85 0.21 -5.79
C VAL A 107 -7.81 0.68 -7.24
N VAL A 108 -8.96 1.02 -7.82
CA VAL A 108 -9.05 1.47 -9.21
C VAL A 108 -8.28 2.78 -9.40
N PHE A 109 -8.44 3.74 -8.50
CA PHE A 109 -7.71 5.00 -8.53
C PHE A 109 -6.20 4.76 -8.54
N SER A 110 -5.67 3.90 -7.65
CA SER A 110 -4.24 3.58 -7.56
C SER A 110 -3.67 2.97 -8.85
N ILE A 111 -4.46 2.16 -9.55
CA ILE A 111 -4.06 1.56 -10.82
C ILE A 111 -4.02 2.62 -11.92
N LEU A 112 -5.01 3.51 -11.94
CA LEU A 112 -5.14 4.55 -12.95
C LEU A 112 -4.14 5.71 -12.76
N SER A 113 -3.73 5.99 -11.52
CA SER A 113 -2.74 7.04 -11.21
C SER A 113 -1.31 6.60 -11.52
N THR A 114 -1.04 5.29 -11.60
CA THR A 114 0.29 4.78 -11.95
C THR A 114 0.54 4.97 -13.45
N PRO A 115 1.60 5.69 -13.87
CA PRO A 115 1.95 5.80 -15.28
C PRO A 115 2.23 4.42 -15.86
N CYS A 116 1.31 3.89 -16.65
CA CYS A 116 1.57 2.68 -17.41
C CYS A 116 2.57 3.03 -18.51
N GLY A 117 3.67 2.28 -18.61
CA GLY A 117 4.63 2.41 -19.70
C GLY A 117 3.87 2.52 -21.03
N GLN A 118 4.17 3.59 -21.77
CA GLN A 118 3.41 4.11 -22.91
C GLN A 118 2.76 3.03 -23.80
N THR A 119 1.51 2.67 -23.54
CA THR A 119 0.66 2.00 -24.53
C THR A 119 -0.13 3.06 -25.28
N TYR A 120 0.38 3.46 -26.44
CA TYR A 120 -0.30 4.37 -27.38
C TYR A 120 -1.61 3.73 -27.88
N GLY A 121 -2.78 4.31 -27.52
CA GLY A 121 -4.10 3.82 -27.95
C GLY A 121 -5.29 4.52 -27.29
N THR A 122 -6.51 4.21 -27.77
CA THR A 122 -7.80 4.73 -27.27
C THR A 122 -8.09 4.32 -25.81
N ASP A 123 -7.55 3.18 -25.38
CA ASP A 123 -7.61 2.68 -24.00
C ASP A 123 -6.97 3.67 -23.00
N ASN A 124 -5.93 4.39 -23.43
CA ASN A 124 -5.26 5.39 -22.60
C ASN A 124 -6.15 6.62 -22.34
N LYS A 125 -6.88 7.11 -23.37
CA LYS A 125 -7.81 8.23 -23.21
C LYS A 125 -8.95 7.90 -22.25
N ARG A 126 -9.51 6.69 -22.34
CA ARG A 126 -10.58 6.23 -21.44
C ARG A 126 -10.05 6.17 -20.00
N ARG A 127 -8.89 5.55 -19.79
CA ARG A 127 -8.23 5.49 -18.47
C ARG A 127 -7.97 6.88 -17.87
N SER A 128 -7.38 7.80 -18.65
CA SER A 128 -7.15 9.18 -18.21
C SER A 128 -8.45 9.92 -17.87
N ASN A 129 -9.51 9.71 -18.66
CA ASN A 129 -10.82 10.30 -18.37
C ASN A 129 -11.42 9.75 -17.08
N THR A 130 -11.39 8.44 -16.86
CA THR A 130 -11.88 7.82 -15.62
C THR A 130 -11.12 8.35 -14.41
N TYR A 131 -9.78 8.39 -14.49
CA TYR A 131 -8.94 8.96 -13.43
C TYR A 131 -9.34 10.40 -13.09
N ARG A 132 -9.45 11.28 -14.11
CA ARG A 132 -9.84 12.68 -13.89
C ARG A 132 -11.24 12.80 -13.27
N LEU A 133 -12.21 11.99 -13.70
CA LEU A 133 -13.55 11.99 -13.12
C LEU A 133 -13.55 11.57 -11.65
N LEU A 134 -12.75 10.56 -11.29
CA LEU A 134 -12.58 10.15 -9.90
C LEU A 134 -11.93 11.28 -9.07
N LEU A 135 -10.84 11.86 -9.58
CA LEU A 135 -10.13 12.95 -8.91
C LEU A 135 -11.01 14.18 -8.70
N ASP A 136 -11.74 14.61 -9.73
CA ASP A 136 -12.67 15.74 -9.65
C ASP A 136 -13.79 15.46 -8.63
N ARG A 137 -14.33 14.24 -8.62
CA ARG A 137 -15.35 13.87 -7.63
C ARG A 137 -14.77 13.86 -6.22
N TRP A 138 -13.61 13.24 -6.02
CA TRP A 138 -13.00 13.13 -4.69
C TRP A 138 -12.65 14.49 -4.11
N THR A 139 -12.02 15.35 -4.90
CA THR A 139 -11.68 16.72 -4.49
C THR A 139 -12.93 17.54 -4.14
N ASN A 140 -14.00 17.43 -4.92
CA ASN A 140 -15.28 18.10 -4.60
C ASN A 140 -15.91 17.55 -3.32
N THR A 141 -15.94 16.24 -3.14
CA THR A 141 -16.44 15.61 -1.90
C THR A 141 -15.65 16.07 -0.68
N LEU A 142 -14.32 16.06 -0.75
CA LEU A 142 -13.47 16.48 0.35
C LEU A 142 -13.55 17.99 0.62
N ARG A 143 -13.76 18.84 -0.39
CA ARG A 143 -14.03 20.27 -0.18
C ARG A 143 -15.32 20.51 0.60
N MET A 144 -16.33 19.67 0.42
CA MET A 144 -17.63 19.81 1.09
C MET A 144 -17.66 19.17 2.48
N HIS A 145 -16.93 18.07 2.69
CA HIS A 145 -17.10 17.22 3.87
C HIS A 145 -15.82 16.96 4.66
N ASN A 146 -14.64 17.30 4.13
CA ASN A 146 -13.32 16.92 4.63
C ASN A 146 -13.08 15.41 4.77
N ARG A 147 -14.01 14.57 4.32
CA ARG A 147 -13.96 13.10 4.34
C ARG A 147 -14.83 12.54 3.22
N PHE A 148 -14.80 11.23 3.01
CA PHE A 148 -15.68 10.52 2.08
C PHE A 148 -16.88 9.92 2.83
N PRO A 149 -18.05 10.60 2.88
CA PRO A 149 -19.18 10.17 3.70
C PRO A 149 -19.85 8.88 3.20
N ASP A 150 -19.65 8.52 1.94
CA ASP A 150 -20.14 7.32 1.29
C ASP A 150 -19.20 6.11 1.47
N ALA A 151 -18.00 6.32 2.02
CA ALA A 151 -16.99 5.30 2.20
C ALA A 151 -17.00 4.72 3.63
N THR A 152 -16.55 3.47 3.75
CA THR A 152 -16.17 2.93 5.06
C THR A 152 -14.96 3.69 5.61
N THR A 153 -14.71 3.63 6.92
CA THR A 153 -13.52 4.26 7.52
C THR A 153 -12.22 3.75 6.89
N TYR A 154 -12.16 2.46 6.55
CA TYR A 154 -11.02 1.86 5.85
C TYR A 154 -10.80 2.53 4.50
N GLU A 155 -11.85 2.57 3.67
CA GLU A 155 -11.78 3.13 2.33
C GLU A 155 -11.50 4.64 2.36
N ASN A 156 -12.05 5.37 3.34
CA ASN A 156 -11.75 6.80 3.55
C ASN A 156 -10.24 7.03 3.68
N TYR A 157 -9.55 6.25 4.52
CA TYR A 157 -8.10 6.37 4.67
C TYR A 157 -7.31 5.92 3.44
N GLN A 158 -7.76 4.89 2.72
CA GLN A 158 -7.12 4.49 1.47
C GLN A 158 -7.21 5.60 0.41
N ARG A 159 -8.39 6.22 0.25
CA ARG A 159 -8.58 7.35 -0.67
C ARG A 159 -7.77 8.58 -0.25
N LEU A 160 -7.76 8.89 1.05
CA LEU A 160 -6.97 10.01 1.59
C LEU A 160 -5.46 9.80 1.35
N ALA A 161 -4.93 8.60 1.58
CA ALA A 161 -3.52 8.31 1.30
C ALA A 161 -3.17 8.57 -0.18
N LEU A 162 -4.06 8.21 -1.10
CA LEU A 162 -3.83 8.42 -2.54
C LEU A 162 -3.91 9.90 -2.93
N ILE A 163 -4.93 10.62 -2.45
CA ILE A 163 -5.13 12.03 -2.83
C ILE A 163 -4.06 12.96 -2.24
N MET A 164 -3.38 12.56 -1.17
CA MET A 164 -2.26 13.34 -0.64
C MET A 164 -1.10 13.45 -1.64
N HIS A 165 -0.91 12.48 -2.54
CA HIS A 165 0.11 12.54 -3.59
C HIS A 165 -0.27 13.41 -4.80
N GLU A 166 -1.52 13.86 -4.89
CA GLU A 166 -1.98 14.71 -5.98
C GLU A 166 -1.48 16.15 -5.84
N ASN A 167 -1.29 16.84 -6.96
CA ASN A 167 -0.83 18.23 -6.96
C ASN A 167 -1.99 19.18 -6.56
N LEU A 168 -2.26 19.26 -5.26
CA LEU A 168 -3.32 20.06 -4.63
C LEU A 168 -2.70 21.02 -3.60
N PRO A 169 -3.36 22.17 -3.30
CA PRO A 169 -2.87 23.13 -2.31
C PRO A 169 -2.63 22.50 -0.94
N GLU A 170 -1.50 22.84 -0.32
CA GLU A 170 -1.06 22.28 0.98
C GLU A 170 -2.04 22.61 2.09
N GLU A 171 -2.63 23.81 2.12
CA GLU A 171 -3.58 24.23 3.15
C GLU A 171 -4.86 23.37 3.12
N THR A 172 -5.24 22.93 1.92
CA THR A 172 -6.38 22.03 1.74
C THR A 172 -6.06 20.64 2.28
N LYS A 173 -4.86 20.12 1.97
CA LYS A 173 -4.40 18.82 2.47
C LYS A 173 -4.24 18.82 3.99
N TYR A 174 -3.68 19.88 4.56
CA TYR A 174 -3.59 20.09 6.01
C TYR A 174 -4.96 20.06 6.67
N THR A 175 -5.94 20.78 6.10
CA THR A 175 -7.32 20.77 6.60
C THR A 175 -7.91 19.35 6.62
N TRP A 176 -7.69 18.57 5.56
CA TRP A 176 -8.16 17.18 5.50
C TRP A 176 -7.45 16.29 6.51
N TYR A 177 -6.16 16.47 6.73
CA TYR A 177 -5.42 15.76 7.79
C TYR A 177 -6.01 16.03 9.17
N GLU A 178 -6.19 17.31 9.54
CA GLU A 178 -6.73 17.69 10.85
C GLU A 178 -8.12 17.10 11.13
N HIS A 179 -8.97 16.99 10.10
CA HIS A 179 -10.31 16.40 10.24
C HIS A 179 -10.33 14.86 10.29
N ASN A 180 -9.24 14.20 9.91
CA ASN A 180 -9.17 12.73 9.82
C ASN A 180 -8.12 12.11 10.75
N ARG A 181 -7.37 12.91 11.50
CA ARG A 181 -6.40 12.41 12.48
C ARG A 181 -7.10 11.63 13.60
N ILE A 182 -6.43 10.60 14.10
CA ILE A 182 -6.94 9.76 15.19
C ILE A 182 -6.21 10.15 16.47
N GLU A 183 -6.94 10.72 17.42
CA GLU A 183 -6.40 11.12 18.73
C GLU A 183 -6.10 9.90 19.62
N ASP A 184 -7.01 8.92 19.63
CA ASP A 184 -6.86 7.68 20.41
C ASP A 184 -6.64 6.48 19.47
N LEU A 185 -5.38 6.09 19.31
CA LEU A 185 -4.95 4.98 18.46
C LEU A 185 -5.31 3.60 19.02
N SER A 186 -5.73 3.51 20.29
CA SER A 186 -6.13 2.25 20.90
C SER A 186 -7.55 1.82 20.50
N SER A 187 -8.41 2.77 20.16
CA SER A 187 -9.81 2.58 19.77
C SER A 187 -10.02 1.86 18.42
N PRO A 188 -9.35 2.23 17.31
CA PRO A 188 -9.59 1.58 16.02
C PRO A 188 -9.09 0.13 15.98
N GLY A 189 -9.85 -0.71 15.25
CA GLY A 189 -9.41 -2.06 14.90
C GLY A 189 -8.20 -2.06 13.95
N SER A 190 -7.47 -3.18 13.89
CA SER A 190 -6.18 -3.28 13.19
C SER A 190 -6.23 -2.90 11.72
N THR A 191 -7.31 -3.26 11.01
CA THR A 191 -7.49 -2.88 9.58
C THR A 191 -7.55 -1.37 9.40
N ILE A 192 -8.28 -0.67 10.28
CA ILE A 192 -8.40 0.79 10.25
C ILE A 192 -7.05 1.42 10.60
N LEU A 193 -6.40 0.94 11.66
CA LEU A 193 -5.12 1.48 12.10
C LEU A 193 -4.01 1.31 11.04
N ARG A 194 -4.01 0.19 10.30
CA ARG A 194 -3.12 -0.02 9.13
C ARG A 194 -3.40 0.98 8.01
N SER A 195 -4.68 1.20 7.67
CA SER A 195 -5.04 2.18 6.64
C SER A 195 -4.70 3.61 7.07
N TYR A 196 -4.87 3.94 8.36
CA TYR A 196 -4.47 5.22 8.92
C TYR A 196 -2.96 5.42 8.87
N ARG A 197 -2.17 4.38 9.18
CA ARG A 197 -0.71 4.40 9.01
C ARG A 197 -0.32 4.73 7.57
N ARG A 198 -0.97 4.12 6.58
CA ARG A 198 -0.73 4.42 5.15
C ARG A 198 -1.06 5.88 4.82
N PHE A 199 -2.13 6.41 5.39
CA PHE A 199 -2.50 7.82 5.24
C PHE A 199 -1.45 8.74 5.87
N ALA A 200 -1.03 8.48 7.10
CA ALA A 200 0.02 9.26 7.78
C ALA A 200 1.34 9.26 6.99
N ASN A 201 1.74 8.10 6.45
CA ASN A 201 2.95 7.96 5.64
C ASN A 201 2.87 8.63 4.25
N ALA A 202 1.68 9.05 3.82
CA ALA A 202 1.48 9.77 2.57
C ALA A 202 1.52 11.31 2.77
N LEU A 203 1.62 11.79 4.01
CA LEU A 203 1.69 13.21 4.33
C LEU A 203 3.06 13.78 3.94
N PHE A 204 3.03 15.01 3.42
CA PHE A 204 4.25 15.76 3.11
C PHE A 204 4.79 16.44 4.38
N PRO A 205 6.11 16.73 4.43
CA PRO A 205 6.73 17.41 5.57
C PRO A 205 6.06 18.74 5.97
N ASP A 206 5.44 19.44 5.03
CA ASP A 206 4.72 20.70 5.29
C ASP A 206 3.39 20.51 6.05
N ILE A 207 2.90 19.26 6.14
CA ILE A 207 1.69 18.90 6.90
C ILE A 207 2.05 18.27 8.24
N LEU A 208 3.04 17.37 8.22
CA LEU A 208 3.53 16.66 9.39
C LEU A 208 5.05 16.56 9.24
N ASP A 209 5.79 17.24 10.12
CA ASP A 209 7.24 17.25 9.98
C ASP A 209 7.86 15.87 10.26
N TYR A 210 9.18 15.74 10.04
CA TYR A 210 9.85 14.45 10.18
C TYR A 210 9.73 13.88 11.60
N ASP A 211 9.91 14.69 12.64
CA ASP A 211 9.91 14.23 14.03
C ASP A 211 8.49 13.87 14.48
N GLU A 212 7.51 14.67 14.08
CA GLU A 212 6.09 14.41 14.30
C GLU A 212 5.65 13.12 13.59
N HIS A 213 6.08 12.92 12.35
CA HIS A 213 5.80 11.73 11.56
C HIS A 213 6.40 10.47 12.20
N VAL A 214 7.68 10.50 12.58
CA VAL A 214 8.35 9.36 13.25
C VAL A 214 7.67 9.06 14.59
N SER A 215 7.31 10.09 15.35
CA SER A 215 6.58 9.95 16.62
C SER A 215 5.21 9.29 16.42
N LEU A 216 4.45 9.73 15.42
CA LEU A 216 3.14 9.17 15.08
C LEU A 216 3.26 7.71 14.61
N ASP A 217 4.19 7.42 13.69
CA ASP A 217 4.41 6.06 13.17
C ASP A 217 4.80 5.10 14.31
N ASN A 218 5.68 5.53 15.22
CA ASN A 218 6.06 4.73 16.38
C ASN A 218 4.87 4.38 17.28
N LYS A 219 3.99 5.35 17.58
CA LYS A 219 2.78 5.10 18.38
C LYS A 219 1.82 4.12 17.69
N ILE A 220 1.65 4.28 16.37
CA ILE A 220 0.82 3.36 15.57
C ILE A 220 1.41 1.94 15.59
N LEU A 221 2.72 1.82 15.41
CA LEU A 221 3.43 0.55 15.44
C LEU A 221 3.36 -0.13 16.81
N GLU A 222 3.48 0.62 17.91
CA GLU A 222 3.33 0.12 19.28
C GLU A 222 1.95 -0.51 19.49
N GLU A 223 0.89 0.14 19.04
CA GLU A 223 -0.46 -0.43 19.06
C GLU A 223 -0.56 -1.70 18.20
N LEU A 224 -0.12 -1.65 16.93
CA LEU A 224 -0.19 -2.79 16.00
C LEU A 224 0.59 -4.01 16.49
N CYS A 225 1.72 -3.83 17.17
CA CYS A 225 2.53 -4.92 17.73
C CYS A 225 1.79 -5.77 18.77
N THR A 226 0.75 -5.22 19.41
CA THR A 226 -0.03 -5.87 20.47
C THR A 226 -1.32 -6.53 19.98
N ARG A 227 -1.78 -6.20 18.77
CA ARG A 227 -3.06 -6.65 18.21
C ARG A 227 -3.07 -8.16 17.90
N LYS A 228 -3.93 -8.91 18.61
CA LYS A 228 -3.95 -10.38 18.55
C LYS A 228 -4.61 -10.94 17.29
N ASP A 229 -5.49 -10.16 16.66
CA ASP A 229 -6.18 -10.46 15.41
C ASP A 229 -5.28 -10.42 14.17
N LEU A 230 -4.11 -9.77 14.26
CA LEU A 230 -3.15 -9.75 13.16
C LEU A 230 -2.44 -11.10 12.94
N ASN A 231 -2.09 -11.37 11.69
CA ASN A 231 -1.23 -12.50 11.33
C ASN A 231 0.12 -12.42 12.09
N PRO A 232 0.68 -13.56 12.56
CA PRO A 232 1.97 -13.58 13.24
C PRO A 232 3.13 -12.94 12.48
N TYR A 233 3.17 -13.10 11.15
CA TYR A 233 4.19 -12.46 10.29
C TYR A 233 4.01 -10.94 10.26
N ASP A 234 2.78 -10.45 10.13
CA ASP A 234 2.49 -9.01 10.18
C ASP A 234 2.94 -8.39 11.51
N ARG A 235 2.63 -9.04 12.64
CA ARG A 235 3.11 -8.58 13.95
C ARG A 235 4.64 -8.55 14.04
N LYS A 236 5.32 -9.56 13.50
CA LYS A 236 6.79 -9.58 13.48
C LYS A 236 7.34 -8.44 12.61
N ALA A 237 6.73 -8.19 11.46
CA ALA A 237 7.10 -7.09 10.58
C ALA A 237 6.95 -5.73 11.28
N PHE A 238 5.83 -5.48 11.98
CA PHE A 238 5.64 -4.25 12.75
C PHE A 238 6.67 -4.09 13.89
N ARG A 239 7.06 -5.18 14.54
CA ARG A 239 8.13 -5.14 15.56
C ARG A 239 9.48 -4.77 14.96
N LEU A 240 9.80 -5.32 13.79
CA LEU A 240 11.02 -4.96 13.06
C LEU A 240 10.98 -3.48 12.66
N ALA A 241 9.86 -2.99 12.13
CA ALA A 241 9.69 -1.58 11.77
C ALA A 241 9.89 -0.66 12.98
N LEU A 242 9.28 -0.99 14.12
CA LEU A 242 9.44 -0.22 15.36
C LEU A 242 10.90 -0.21 15.84
N SER A 243 11.58 -1.36 15.77
CA SER A 243 13.00 -1.45 16.14
C SER A 243 13.89 -0.63 15.19
N PHE A 244 13.57 -0.62 13.91
CA PHE A 244 14.28 0.16 12.90
C PHE A 244 14.14 1.67 13.17
N ASN A 245 12.90 2.15 13.36
CA ASN A 245 12.65 3.56 13.66
C ASN A 245 13.37 4.00 14.93
N LYS A 246 13.35 3.17 15.99
CA LYS A 246 14.06 3.46 17.26
C LYS A 246 15.58 3.46 17.14
N ALA A 247 16.15 2.82 16.12
CA ALA A 247 17.58 2.82 15.86
C ALA A 247 18.03 4.00 14.99
N MET A 248 17.12 4.63 14.25
CA MET A 248 17.40 5.80 13.43
C MET A 248 17.15 7.14 14.13
N ALA A 249 16.37 7.15 15.21
CA ALA A 249 16.13 8.31 16.07
C ALA A 249 17.28 8.52 17.06
#